data_AF-A0A1I7WAV6-F1
#
_entry.id   AF-A0A1I7WAV6-F1
#
_cell.length_a   1.000
_cell.length_b   1.000
_cell.length_c   1.000
_cell.angle_alpha   90.00
_cell.angle_beta   90.00
_cell.angle_gamma   90.00
#
_symmetry.space_group_name_H-M   'P 1'
#
loop_
_entity.id
_entity.type
_entity.pdbx_description
1 polymer ?
#
loop_
_entity_poly.entity_id
_entity_poly.type
_entity_poly.pdbx_seq_one_letter_code
_entity_poly.pdbx_strand_id
1 'polypeptide(L)'
;MSKGKNITPNQRAMIKVLLDQNLSQVQIAKKLKLSRCAIQNAIKHINKFGMLENAPRTPRKRSTTERIDRIISRLSEGNRRLTARDIYNEMKAYPECSLSVRSIRRRLVEAGLNGRIARKKPLVSLKN
;
A
#
# COMPACT_ATOMS: atom_id res chain seq x y z
N MET A 1 16.60 -9.20 1.30
CA MET A 1 16.26 -7.75 1.33
C MET A 1 17.25 -7.01 0.43
N SER A 2 16.80 -6.07 -0.41
CA SER A 2 17.74 -5.20 -1.15
C SER A 2 18.59 -4.44 -0.14
N LYS A 3 19.92 -4.52 -0.27
CA LYS A 3 20.85 -3.91 0.68
C LYS A 3 21.13 -2.42 0.40
N GLY A 4 20.57 -1.83 -0.65
CA GLY A 4 20.90 -0.46 -1.08
C GLY A 4 19.71 0.39 -1.52
N LYS A 5 19.94 1.71 -1.58
CA LYS A 5 19.01 2.69 -2.17
C LYS A 5 18.84 2.38 -3.66
N ASN A 6 17.60 2.45 -4.15
CA ASN A 6 17.33 2.31 -5.58
C ASN A 6 17.87 3.52 -6.35
N ILE A 7 18.17 3.31 -7.63
CA ILE A 7 18.51 4.40 -8.55
C ILE A 7 17.31 5.33 -8.66
N THR A 8 17.56 6.63 -8.52
CA THR A 8 16.49 7.63 -8.64
C THR A 8 16.09 7.83 -10.09
N PRO A 9 14.86 8.28 -10.38
CA PRO A 9 14.43 8.59 -11.74
C PRO A 9 15.38 9.58 -12.43
N ASN A 10 15.84 10.61 -11.71
CA ASN A 10 16.82 11.59 -12.22
C ASN A 10 18.16 10.95 -12.60
N GLN A 11 18.68 10.04 -11.77
CA GLN A 11 19.89 9.30 -12.11
C GLN A 11 19.67 8.42 -13.34
N ARG A 12 18.49 7.81 -13.49
CA ARG A 12 18.14 7.01 -14.67
C ARG A 12 18.02 7.86 -15.93
N ALA A 13 17.51 9.09 -15.81
CA ALA A 13 17.49 10.08 -16.89
C ALA A 13 18.91 10.48 -17.32
N MET A 14 19.80 10.78 -16.38
CA MET A 14 21.22 11.05 -16.69
C MET A 14 21.89 9.87 -17.39
N ILE A 15 21.61 8.64 -16.95
CA ILE A 15 22.12 7.42 -17.60
C ILE A 15 21.62 7.33 -19.04
N LYS A 16 20.33 7.61 -19.29
CA LYS A 16 19.74 7.63 -20.64
C LYS A 16 20.49 8.63 -21.54
N VAL A 17 20.66 9.88 -21.09
CA VAL A 17 21.38 10.92 -21.85
C VAL A 17 22.83 10.50 -22.16
N LEU A 18 23.54 9.93 -21.19
CA LEU A 18 24.93 9.49 -21.40
C LEU A 18 25.04 8.27 -22.33
N LEU A 19 24.01 7.42 -22.38
CA LEU A 19 23.93 6.32 -23.35
C LEU A 19 23.71 6.84 -24.76
N ASP A 20 22.84 7.84 -24.92
CA ASP A 20 22.55 8.47 -26.21
C ASP A 20 23.81 9.20 -26.76
N GLN A 21 24.72 9.63 -25.88
CA GLN A 21 26.05 10.13 -26.21
C GLN A 21 27.09 9.04 -26.53
N ASN A 22 26.68 7.76 -26.65
CA ASN A 22 27.54 6.60 -26.92
C ASN A 22 28.66 6.36 -25.87
N LEU A 23 28.50 6.79 -24.61
CA LEU A 23 29.44 6.43 -23.55
C LEU A 23 29.27 4.97 -23.12
N SER A 24 30.38 4.30 -22.84
CA SER A 24 30.36 2.94 -22.29
C SER A 24 29.83 2.92 -20.85
N GLN A 25 29.24 1.80 -20.43
CA GLN A 25 28.71 1.62 -19.07
C GLN A 25 29.76 1.90 -17.97
N VAL A 26 31.04 1.58 -18.25
CA VAL A 26 32.16 1.82 -17.32
C VAL A 26 32.46 3.32 -17.19
N GLN A 27 32.44 4.06 -18.29
CA GLN A 27 32.62 5.52 -18.27
C GLN A 27 31.46 6.21 -17.55
N ILE A 28 30.23 5.77 -17.79
CA ILE A 28 29.03 6.27 -17.11
C ILE A 28 29.10 6.02 -15.60
N ALA A 29 29.49 4.81 -15.19
CA ALA A 29 29.67 4.44 -13.79
C ALA A 29 30.68 5.36 -13.09
N LYS A 30 31.82 5.64 -13.74
CA LYS A 30 32.85 6.56 -13.23
C LYS A 30 32.33 8.00 -13.11
N LYS A 31 31.63 8.52 -14.14
CA LYS A 31 31.08 9.88 -14.15
C LYS A 31 30.03 10.09 -13.07
N LEU A 32 29.10 9.14 -12.92
CA LEU A 32 27.98 9.24 -11.97
C LEU A 32 28.34 8.72 -10.56
N LYS A 33 29.57 8.22 -10.36
CA LYS A 33 30.02 7.57 -9.11
C LYS A 33 29.06 6.46 -8.64
N LEU A 34 28.55 5.68 -9.59
CA LEU A 34 27.67 4.54 -9.35
C LEU A 34 28.39 3.24 -9.71
N SER A 35 27.92 2.11 -9.15
CA SER A 35 28.49 0.82 -9.52
C SER A 35 28.11 0.44 -10.97
N ARG A 36 29.00 -0.28 -11.67
CA ARG A 36 28.72 -0.79 -13.02
C ARG A 36 27.42 -1.61 -13.06
N CYS A 37 27.17 -2.43 -12.04
CA CYS A 37 25.95 -3.23 -11.93
C CYS A 37 24.69 -2.38 -11.78
N ALA A 38 24.77 -1.24 -11.08
CA ALA A 38 23.67 -0.28 -11.00
C ALA A 38 23.34 0.29 -12.38
N ILE A 39 24.34 0.73 -13.15
CA ILE A 39 24.16 1.20 -14.53
C ILE A 39 23.54 0.12 -15.41
N GLN A 40 24.05 -1.11 -15.35
CA GLN A 40 23.52 -2.24 -16.12
C GLN A 40 22.04 -2.51 -15.78
N ASN A 41 21.67 -2.47 -14.49
CA ASN A 41 20.29 -2.65 -14.06
C ASN A 41 19.38 -1.49 -14.50
N ALA A 42 19.89 -0.25 -14.51
CA ALA A 42 19.17 0.91 -15.03
C ALA A 42 18.86 0.75 -16.52
N ILE A 43 19.85 0.32 -17.32
CA ILE A 43 19.67 0.06 -18.75
C ILE A 43 18.62 -1.03 -18.98
N LYS A 44 18.72 -2.15 -18.25
CA LYS A 44 17.73 -3.22 -18.32
C LYS A 44 16.32 -2.71 -17.99
N HIS A 45 16.19 -1.84 -17.01
CA HIS A 45 14.90 -1.24 -16.65
C HIS A 45 14.35 -0.34 -17.77
N ILE A 46 15.16 0.57 -18.31
CA ILE A 46 14.79 1.46 -19.41
C ILE A 46 14.32 0.64 -20.62
N ASN A 47 15.08 -0.39 -21.00
CA ASN A 47 14.75 -1.21 -22.17
C ASN A 47 13.50 -2.07 -21.94
N LYS A 48 13.29 -2.57 -20.71
CA LYS A 48 12.14 -3.43 -20.39
C LYS A 48 10.83 -2.65 -20.27
N PHE A 49 10.86 -1.50 -19.59
CA PHE A 49 9.64 -0.77 -19.22
C PHE A 49 9.43 0.51 -20.00
N GLY A 50 10.45 1.03 -20.70
CA GLY A 50 10.38 2.33 -21.38
C GLY A 50 10.23 3.53 -20.43
N MET A 51 10.21 3.30 -19.11
CA MET A 51 9.95 4.31 -18.10
C MET A 51 11.18 4.60 -17.23
N LEU A 52 11.31 5.86 -16.86
CA LEU A 52 12.38 6.33 -15.97
C LEU A 52 11.99 6.21 -14.49
N GLU A 53 10.70 6.10 -14.20
CA GLU A 53 10.20 5.94 -12.84
C GLU A 53 10.45 4.57 -12.26
N ASN A 54 10.60 4.50 -10.95
CA ASN A 54 10.65 3.21 -10.26
C ASN A 54 9.27 2.57 -10.28
N ALA A 55 9.16 1.37 -10.83
CA ALA A 55 7.91 0.63 -10.81
C ALA A 55 7.43 0.47 -9.35
N PRO A 56 6.15 0.77 -9.05
CA PRO A 56 5.61 0.56 -7.73
C PRO A 56 5.70 -0.94 -7.40
N ARG A 57 6.03 -1.24 -6.15
CA ARG A 57 6.06 -2.64 -5.71
C ARG A 57 4.63 -3.16 -5.65
N THR A 58 4.43 -4.37 -6.16
CA THR A 58 3.17 -5.09 -5.96
C THR A 58 2.91 -5.20 -4.46
N PRO A 59 1.75 -4.74 -3.95
CA PRO A 59 1.43 -4.85 -2.55
C PRO A 59 1.31 -6.33 -2.16
N ARG A 60 1.54 -6.63 -0.88
CA ARG A 60 1.29 -7.96 -0.35
C ARG A 60 -0.20 -8.28 -0.49
N LYS A 61 -0.52 -9.47 -1.01
CA LYS A 61 -1.90 -9.95 -1.09
C LYS A 61 -2.55 -9.92 0.30
N ARG A 62 -3.78 -9.43 0.36
CA ARG A 62 -4.58 -9.37 1.58
C ARG A 62 -4.93 -10.79 2.02
N SER A 63 -5.15 -10.97 3.33
CA SER A 63 -5.71 -12.21 3.86
C SER A 63 -7.20 -12.35 3.57
N THR A 64 -7.91 -11.22 3.39
CA THR A 64 -9.34 -11.20 3.08
C THR A 64 -9.58 -11.20 1.57
N THR A 65 -10.71 -11.78 1.18
CA THR A 65 -11.26 -11.69 -0.18
C THR A 65 -12.37 -10.65 -0.23
N GLU A 66 -12.72 -10.17 -1.43
CA GLU A 66 -13.81 -9.20 -1.62
C GLU A 66 -15.17 -9.73 -1.17
N ARG A 67 -15.38 -11.06 -1.24
CA ARG A 67 -16.60 -11.70 -0.72
C ARG A 67 -16.69 -11.50 0.80
N ILE A 68 -15.59 -11.72 1.50
CA ILE A 68 -15.56 -11.61 2.96
C ILE A 68 -15.70 -10.15 3.40
N ASP A 69 -15.02 -9.23 2.72
CA ASP A 69 -15.13 -7.78 3.00
C ASP A 69 -16.59 -7.30 2.83
N ARG A 70 -17.33 -7.84 1.84
CA ARG A 70 -18.78 -7.60 1.67
C ARG A 70 -19.62 -8.18 2.81
N ILE A 71 -19.34 -9.39 3.27
CA ILE A 71 -20.10 -10.00 4.38
C ILE A 71 -19.88 -9.19 5.67
N ILE A 72 -18.64 -8.79 5.96
CA ILE A 72 -18.31 -7.94 7.12
C ILE A 72 -19.12 -6.64 7.09
N SER A 73 -19.17 -5.99 5.92
CA SER A 73 -19.90 -4.73 5.75
C SER A 73 -21.40 -4.94 5.96
N ARG A 74 -21.98 -5.98 5.34
CA ARG A 74 -23.41 -6.33 5.48
C ARG A 74 -23.82 -6.61 6.92
N LEU A 75 -23.00 -7.35 7.68
CA LEU A 75 -23.29 -7.63 9.09
C LEU A 75 -23.37 -6.33 9.91
N SER A 76 -22.42 -5.43 9.70
CA SER A 76 -22.39 -4.14 10.40
C SER A 76 -23.54 -3.21 9.98
N GLU A 77 -23.94 -3.24 8.72
CA GLU A 77 -25.07 -2.44 8.21
C GLU A 77 -26.41 -2.98 8.70
N GLY A 78 -26.58 -4.30 8.74
CA GLY A 78 -27.79 -4.96 9.24
C GLY A 78 -28.04 -4.69 10.73
N ASN A 79 -26.98 -4.60 11.54
CA ASN A 79 -27.10 -4.19 12.93
C ASN A 79 -25.94 -3.26 13.35
N ARG A 80 -26.24 -1.95 13.39
CA ARG A 80 -25.29 -0.88 13.71
C ARG A 80 -24.70 -0.94 15.13
N ARG A 81 -25.27 -1.76 16.02
CA ARG A 81 -24.76 -1.95 17.39
C ARG A 81 -23.75 -3.08 17.52
N LEU A 82 -23.58 -3.91 16.47
CA LEU A 82 -22.62 -5.01 16.50
C LEU A 82 -21.20 -4.48 16.63
N THR A 83 -20.46 -5.06 17.56
CA THR A 83 -19.04 -4.76 17.69
C THR A 83 -18.23 -5.59 16.70
N ALA A 84 -17.00 -5.16 16.45
CA ALA A 84 -16.05 -5.95 15.65
C ALA A 84 -15.79 -7.34 16.27
N ARG A 85 -16.00 -7.52 17.58
CA ARG A 85 -15.85 -8.82 18.24
C ARG A 85 -17.04 -9.73 17.95
N ASP A 86 -18.25 -9.19 17.90
CA ASP A 86 -19.45 -9.94 17.55
C ASP A 86 -19.37 -10.39 16.09
N ILE A 87 -18.99 -9.48 15.19
CA ILE A 87 -18.75 -9.80 13.78
C ILE A 87 -17.65 -10.86 13.64
N TYR A 88 -16.62 -10.86 14.49
CA TYR A 88 -15.62 -11.92 14.51
C TYR A 88 -16.21 -13.28 14.89
N ASN A 89 -17.11 -13.33 15.87
CA ASN A 89 -17.76 -14.58 16.27
C ASN A 89 -18.66 -15.12 15.13
N GLU A 90 -19.39 -14.25 14.45
CA GLU A 90 -20.17 -14.59 13.25
C GLU A 90 -19.27 -15.09 12.11
N MET A 91 -18.12 -14.43 11.92
CA MET A 91 -17.13 -14.82 10.91
C MET A 91 -16.44 -16.15 11.20
N LYS A 92 -16.48 -16.64 12.45
CA LYS A 92 -15.91 -17.95 12.80
C LYS A 92 -16.62 -19.11 12.08
N ALA A 93 -17.87 -18.91 11.67
CA ALA A 93 -18.62 -19.88 10.87
C ALA A 93 -18.05 -20.07 9.45
N TYR A 94 -17.18 -19.16 8.99
CA TYR A 94 -16.58 -19.21 7.65
C TYR A 94 -15.13 -19.74 7.74
N PRO A 95 -14.87 -20.99 7.30
CA PRO A 95 -13.53 -21.60 7.41
C PRO A 95 -12.47 -20.94 6.52
N GLU A 96 -12.91 -20.21 5.50
CA GLU A 96 -12.07 -19.67 4.43
C GLU A 96 -11.16 -18.51 4.87
N CYS A 97 -11.27 -18.06 6.12
CA CYS A 97 -10.49 -16.92 6.58
C CYS A 97 -10.17 -16.95 8.07
N SER A 98 -8.89 -17.18 8.39
CA SER A 98 -8.36 -16.91 9.71
C SER A 98 -8.10 -15.40 9.86
N LEU A 99 -9.12 -14.67 10.31
CA LEU A 99 -9.04 -13.23 10.54
C LEU A 99 -8.89 -12.92 12.03
N SER A 100 -8.08 -11.93 12.35
CA SER A 100 -8.12 -11.32 13.68
C SER A 100 -9.27 -10.31 13.77
N VAL A 101 -9.76 -10.05 14.98
CA VAL A 101 -10.71 -8.94 15.26
C VAL A 101 -10.18 -7.61 14.72
N ARG A 102 -8.86 -7.39 14.77
CA ARG A 102 -8.21 -6.17 14.25
C ARG A 102 -8.32 -6.08 12.72
N SER A 103 -8.21 -7.20 12.02
CA SER A 103 -8.41 -7.25 10.56
C SER A 103 -9.82 -6.82 10.20
N ILE A 104 -10.84 -7.34 10.91
CA ILE A 104 -12.26 -6.98 10.71
C ILE A 104 -12.48 -5.49 10.97
N ARG A 105 -11.95 -4.95 12.08
CA ARG A 105 -12.05 -3.51 12.37
C ARG A 105 -11.44 -2.66 11.26
N ARG A 106 -10.29 -3.07 10.72
CA ARG A 106 -9.65 -2.36 9.60
C ARG A 106 -10.54 -2.38 8.34
N ARG A 107 -11.23 -3.50 8.06
CA ARG A 107 -12.19 -3.59 6.95
C ARG A 107 -13.36 -2.64 7.12
N LEU A 108 -13.95 -2.59 8.31
CA LEU A 108 -15.05 -1.67 8.62
C LEU A 108 -14.63 -0.21 8.41
N VAL A 109 -13.44 0.16 8.88
CA VAL A 109 -12.90 1.53 8.66
C VAL A 109 -12.62 1.81 7.19
N GLU A 110 -12.06 0.85 6.44
CA GLU A 110 -11.86 0.98 4.98
C GLU A 110 -13.21 1.17 4.23
N ALA A 111 -14.28 0.57 4.74
CA ALA A 111 -15.64 0.73 4.23
C ALA A 111 -16.36 2.01 4.75
N GLY A 112 -15.71 2.83 5.57
CA GLY A 112 -16.30 4.03 6.17
C GLY A 112 -17.23 3.77 7.36
N LEU A 113 -17.36 2.52 7.81
CA LEU A 113 -18.16 2.09 8.96
C LEU A 113 -17.36 2.28 10.26
N ASN A 114 -17.13 3.54 10.59
CA ASN A 114 -16.35 3.90 11.77
C ASN A 114 -17.21 3.75 13.03
N GLY A 115 -16.66 3.07 14.04
CA GLY A 115 -17.24 3.07 15.38
C GLY A 115 -17.28 4.49 15.94
N ARG A 116 -18.48 5.07 16.04
CA ARG A 116 -18.72 6.39 16.61
C ARG A 116 -19.81 6.29 17.66
N ILE A 117 -19.69 7.11 18.71
CA ILE A 117 -20.71 7.27 19.73
C ILE A 117 -21.32 8.66 19.53
N ALA A 118 -22.65 8.74 19.51
CA ALA A 118 -23.34 10.02 19.50
C ALA A 118 -22.95 10.81 20.76
N ARG A 119 -22.39 12.01 20.59
CA ARG A 119 -22.11 12.90 21.71
C ARG A 119 -23.44 13.36 22.31
N LYS A 120 -23.58 13.27 23.63
CA LYS A 120 -24.65 13.99 24.33
C LYS A 120 -24.42 15.49 24.11
N LYS A 121 -25.48 16.24 23.81
CA LYS A 121 -25.40 17.70 23.75
C LYS A 121 -25.02 18.21 25.15
N PRO A 122 -24.06 19.15 25.27
CA PRO A 122 -23.79 19.79 26.55
C PRO A 122 -25.04 20.53 27.03
N LEU A 123 -25.28 20.54 28.34
CA LEU A 123 -26.33 21.36 28.91
C LEU A 123 -25.88 22.82 28.81
N VAL A 124 -26.62 23.63 28.05
CA VAL A 124 -26.37 25.06 27.91
C VAL A 124 -27.29 25.78 28.88
N SER A 125 -26.73 26.55 29.80
CA SER A 125 -27.49 27.41 30.70
C SER A 125 -27.85 28.72 29.98
N LEU A 126 -29.02 29.30 30.26
CA LEU A 126 -29.41 30.62 29.74
C LEU A 126 -28.64 31.80 30.39
N LYS A 127 -27.85 31.53 31.43
CA LYS A 127 -26.99 32.55 32.05
C LYS A 127 -25.63 32.56 31.37
N ASN A 128 -25.29 33.75 30.86
CA ASN A 128 -23.95 34.14 30.40
C ASN A 128 -22.91 33.95 31.51
#